data_AF-A0A965L1P2-F1
#
_entry.id   AF-A0A965L1P2-F1
#
_cell.length_a   1.000
_cell.length_b   1.000
_cell.length_c   1.000
_cell.angle_alpha   90.00
_cell.angle_beta   90.00
_cell.angle_gamma   90.00
#
_symmetry.space_group_name_H-M   'P 1'
#
loop_
_entity.id
_entity.type
_entity.pdbx_description
1 polymer ?
#
loop_
_entity_poly.entity_id
_entity_poly.type
_entity_poly.pdbx_seq_one_letter_code
_entity_poly.pdbx_strand_id
1 'polypeptide(L)' 'MSGAESTVGTRRELRIERLVAGGDALARDDDGRVVFVDNALPGETVEAE' A
#
# COMPACT_ATOMS: atom_id res chain seq x y z
N MET A 1 -5.29 26.08 2.32
CA MET A 1 -5.14 24.62 2.45
C MET A 1 -5.47 24.04 1.09
N SER A 2 -4.46 23.54 0.37
CA SER A 2 -4.62 22.96 -0.97
C SER A 2 -5.35 21.62 -0.83
N GLY A 3 -6.47 21.43 -1.53
CA GLY A 3 -7.13 20.12 -1.59
C GLY A 3 -6.22 19.16 -2.35
N ALA A 4 -5.79 18.07 -1.72
CA ALA A 4 -5.04 17.03 -2.42
C ALA A 4 -5.94 16.45 -3.53
N GLU A 5 -5.42 16.35 -4.75
CA GLU A 5 -6.09 15.63 -5.83
C GLU A 5 -6.32 14.17 -5.41
N SER A 6 -7.48 13.63 -5.80
CA SER A 6 -7.81 12.23 -5.54
C SER A 6 -6.87 11.33 -6.33
N THR A 7 -6.19 10.42 -5.64
CA THR A 7 -5.28 9.44 -6.26
C THR A 7 -5.90 8.03 -6.31
N VAL A 8 -7.23 7.94 -6.19
CA VAL A 8 -7.96 6.66 -6.28
C VAL A 8 -7.79 6.07 -7.67
N GLY A 9 -7.53 4.76 -7.77
CA GLY A 9 -7.30 4.08 -9.05
C GLY A 9 -5.90 4.33 -9.64
N THR A 10 -4.96 4.89 -8.85
CA THR A 10 -3.59 5.08 -9.30
C THR A 10 -2.77 3.84 -8.95
N ARG A 11 -2.17 3.24 -9.98
CA ARG A 11 -1.30 2.08 -9.80
C ARG A 11 -0.02 2.42 -9.04
N ARG A 12 0.39 1.56 -8.11
CA ARG A 12 1.56 1.71 -7.23
C ARG A 12 2.34 0.41 -7.15
N GLU A 13 3.66 0.51 -7.16
CA GLU A 13 4.55 -0.59 -6.77
C GLU A 13 4.82 -0.47 -5.26
N LEU A 14 4.55 -1.53 -4.50
CA LEU A 14 4.61 -1.54 -3.05
C LEU A 14 5.47 -2.69 -2.57
N ARG A 15 6.38 -2.40 -1.64
CA ARG A 15 7.11 -3.43 -0.89
C ARG A 15 6.33 -3.77 0.38
N ILE A 16 5.95 -5.03 0.53
CA ILE A 16 5.25 -5.49 1.73
C ILE A 16 6.25 -5.61 2.88
N GLU A 17 5.98 -4.91 3.97
CA GLU A 17 6.84 -4.89 5.15
C GLU A 17 6.52 -6.03 6.12
N ARG A 18 5.23 -6.27 6.36
CA ARG A 18 4.73 -7.21 7.37
C ARG A 18 3.25 -7.53 7.17
N LEU A 19 2.77 -8.56 7.86
CA LEU A 19 1.34 -8.77 8.09
C LEU A 19 0.91 -8.05 9.38
N VAL A 20 -0.34 -7.61 9.44
CA VAL A 20 -0.95 -7.01 10.64
C VAL A 20 -2.07 -7.90 11.21
N ALA A 21 -2.58 -7.53 12.39
CA ALA A 21 -3.75 -8.20 12.95
C ALA A 21 -4.93 -8.07 11.98
N GLY A 22 -5.50 -9.22 11.58
CA GLY A 22 -6.51 -9.29 10.51
C GLY A 22 -6.03 -10.11 9.31
N GLY A 23 -4.72 -10.23 9.12
CA GLY A 23 -4.12 -11.02 8.03
C GLY A 23 -3.66 -10.20 6.83
N ASP A 24 -4.04 -8.92 6.77
CA ASP A 24 -3.66 -8.03 5.67
C ASP A 24 -2.16 -7.74 5.68
N ALA A 25 -1.61 -7.56 4.48
CA ALA A 25 -0.27 -7.06 4.29
C ALA A 25 -0.23 -5.54 4.43
N LEU A 26 0.85 -5.04 5.02
CA LEU A 26 1.11 -3.62 5.23
C LEU A 26 2.29 -3.17 4.38
N ALA A 27 2.10 -2.07 3.66
CA ALA A 27 3.15 -1.35 2.96
C ALA A 27 3.08 0.14 3.29
N ARG A 28 4.20 0.83 3.01
CA ARG A 28 4.25 2.29 2.97
C ARG A 28 4.56 2.71 1.53
N ASP A 29 3.67 3.50 0.97
CA ASP A 29 3.84 4.13 -0.34
C ASP A 29 4.87 5.26 -0.26
N ASP A 30 5.45 5.66 -1.39
CA ASP A 30 6.50 6.67 -1.48
C ASP A 30 6.03 8.06 -1.02
N ASP A 31 4.72 8.32 -1.11
CA ASP A 31 4.07 9.52 -0.57
C ASP A 31 3.89 9.46 0.96
N GLY A 32 4.43 8.42 1.62
CA GLY A 32 4.35 8.21 3.06
C GLY A 32 2.99 7.68 3.55
N ARG A 33 2.11 7.27 2.65
CA ARG A 33 0.79 6.72 2.99
C ARG A 33 0.92 5.26 3.43
N VAL A 34 0.08 4.86 4.38
CA VAL A 34 -0.05 3.45 4.78
C VAL A 34 -1.04 2.78 3.85
N VAL A 35 -0.64 1.66 3.26
CA VAL A 35 -1.46 0.88 2.34
C VAL A 35 -1.64 -0.53 2.89
N PHE A 36 -2.90 -0.98 2.95
CA PHE A 36 -3.25 -2.36 3.25
C PHE A 36 -3.46 -3.10 1.93
N VAL A 37 -2.88 -4.28 1.81
CA VAL A 37 -2.92 -5.09 0.58
C VAL A 37 -3.42 -6.48 0.92
N ASP A 38 -4.45 -6.92 0.21
CA ASP A 38 -4.92 -8.30 0.29
C ASP A 38 -3.99 -9.24 -0.48
N ASN A 39 -3.87 -10.48 -0.02
CA ASN A 39 -3.16 -11.57 -0.72
C ASN A 39 -1.67 -11.30 -1.02
N ALA A 40 -0.97 -10.56 -0.16
CA ALA A 40 0.46 -10.34 -0.29
C ALA A 40 1.23 -10.78 0.96
N LEU A 41 2.51 -11.10 0.80
CA LEU A 41 3.37 -11.62 1.86
C LEU A 41 4.57 -10.68 2.14
N PRO A 42 5.09 -10.65 3.38
CA PRO A 42 6.25 -9.84 3.71
C PRO A 42 7.45 -10.13 2.82
N GLY A 43 8.07 -9.05 2.31
CA GLY A 43 9.22 -9.11 1.40
C GLY A 43 8.85 -9.13 -0.07
N GLU A 44 7.59 -9.37 -0.44
CA GLU A 44 7.13 -9.24 -1.83
C GLU A 44 7.11 -7.78 -2.29
N THR A 45 7.34 -7.60 -3.58
CA THR A 45 7.01 -6.38 -4.31
C THR A 45 5.79 -6.66 -5.16
N VAL A 46 4.73 -5.87 -4.97
CA VAL A 46 3.43 -6.05 -5.63
C VAL A 46 2.98 -4.77 -6.31
N GLU A 47 2.13 -4.90 -7.32
CA GLU A 47 1.55 -3.77 -8.04
C GLU A 47 0.05 -3.66 -7.70
N ALA A 48 -0.35 -2.61 -6.98
CA ALA A 48 -1.71 -2.39 -6.47
C ALA A 48 -2.36 -1.13 -7.09
N GLU A 49 -3.69 -1.06 -7.13
CA GLU A 49 -4.50 0.06 -7.67
C GLU A 49 -5.62 0.46 -6.71
#